data_AF-A0A3N6PBL6-F1
#
_entry.id   AF-A0A3N6PBL6-F1
#
_cell.length_a   1.000
_cell.length_b   1.000
_cell.length_c   1.000
_cell.angle_alpha   90.00
_cell.angle_beta   90.00
_cell.angle_gamma   90.00
#
_symmetry.space_group_name_H-M   'P 1'
#
loop_
_entity.id
_entity.type
_entity.pdbx_description
1 polymer ?
#
loop_
_entity_poly.entity_id
_entity_poly.type
_entity_poly.pdbx_seq_one_letter_code
_entity_poly.pdbx_strand_id
1 'polypeptide(L)'
;MFGTATGILNLRTLDQRGAESVDGRLYILIALATVFGAGHHADHVVRGNHVGWPLIPEVTVFTYTLAIYPLLALGLYLTLTERVGAGYWTVLLAVITFAVIVTHFGPFATEPPRDVIAPYENVYVGYAAFAWLLGFVGSLVAATAYSAHRFRWARSTEVRGEDERKRTDRSGTR
;
A
#
# COMPACT_ATOMS: atom_id res chain seq x y z
N MET A 1 -50.18 -7.57 14.65
CA MET A 1 -48.80 -7.30 15.09
C MET A 1 -47.86 -7.85 14.03
N PHE A 2 -47.41 -6.99 13.11
CA PHE A 2 -46.48 -7.37 12.04
C PHE A 2 -45.05 -7.12 12.55
N GLY A 3 -44.28 -8.18 12.76
CA GLY A 3 -42.86 -8.10 13.06
C GLY A 3 -42.06 -7.86 11.79
N THR A 4 -41.46 -6.68 11.66
CA THR A 4 -40.51 -6.36 10.58
C THR A 4 -39.13 -6.92 10.95
N ALA A 5 -38.81 -8.10 10.42
CA ALA A 5 -37.46 -8.64 10.38
C ALA A 5 -36.56 -7.69 9.56
N THR A 6 -35.92 -6.73 10.24
CA THR A 6 -35.07 -5.73 9.62
C THR A 6 -33.67 -6.31 9.43
N GLY A 7 -33.54 -7.20 8.44
CA GLY A 7 -32.28 -7.67 7.91
C GLY A 7 -31.68 -6.65 6.94
N ILE A 8 -31.48 -5.41 7.37
CA ILE A 8 -30.64 -4.46 6.64
C ILE A 8 -29.25 -4.60 7.23
N LEU A 9 -28.40 -5.33 6.53
CA LEU A 9 -26.96 -5.36 6.78
C LEU A 9 -26.49 -3.90 6.82
N ASN A 10 -26.18 -3.39 8.01
CA ASN A 10 -25.83 -1.99 8.18
C ASN A 10 -24.44 -1.81 7.54
N LEU A 11 -24.39 -1.22 6.34
CA LEU A 11 -23.14 -0.96 5.61
C LEU A 11 -22.08 -0.28 6.51
N ARG A 12 -22.52 0.52 7.48
CA ARG A 12 -21.64 1.12 8.50
C ARG A 12 -20.87 0.09 9.34
N THR A 13 -21.48 -1.05 9.67
CA THR A 13 -20.81 -2.09 10.47
C THR A 13 -19.79 -2.90 9.67
N LEU A 14 -19.93 -2.98 8.34
CA LEU A 14 -18.90 -3.55 7.46
C LEU A 14 -17.75 -2.56 7.24
N ASP A 15 -18.09 -1.28 7.08
CA ASP A 15 -17.12 -0.19 6.90
C ASP A 15 -16.20 -0.04 8.14
N GLN A 16 -16.79 -0.05 9.34
CA GLN A 16 -16.06 0.01 10.60
C GLN A 16 -15.11 -1.19 10.82
N ARG A 17 -15.51 -2.40 10.46
CA ARG A 17 -14.62 -3.59 10.52
C ARG A 17 -13.51 -3.55 9.48
N GLY A 18 -13.78 -2.93 8.32
CA GLY A 18 -12.78 -2.59 7.33
C GLY A 18 -11.72 -1.67 7.96
N ALA A 19 -12.12 -0.58 8.59
CA ALA A 19 -11.21 0.35 9.25
C ALA A 19 -10.39 -0.31 10.39
N GLU A 20 -11.03 -1.15 11.23
CA GLU A 20 -10.37 -1.91 12.31
C GLU A 20 -9.31 -2.92 11.82
N SER A 21 -9.31 -3.26 10.53
CA SER A 21 -8.30 -4.14 9.97
C SER A 21 -6.92 -3.49 9.85
N VAL A 22 -6.83 -2.16 9.94
CA VAL A 22 -5.56 -1.41 9.93
C VAL A 22 -5.09 -1.16 11.37
N ASP A 23 -3.95 -1.71 11.73
CA ASP A 23 -3.35 -1.56 13.05
C ASP A 23 -2.07 -0.70 13.02
N GLY A 24 -1.51 -0.41 14.20
CA GLY A 24 -0.28 0.36 14.34
C GLY A 24 0.91 -0.20 13.55
N ARG A 25 1.00 -1.53 13.38
CA ARG A 25 2.08 -2.16 12.61
C ARG A 25 1.95 -1.86 11.13
N LEU A 26 0.73 -1.94 10.60
CA LEU A 26 0.46 -1.57 9.21
C LEU A 26 0.76 -0.08 8.97
N TYR A 27 0.38 0.81 9.89
CA TYR A 27 0.76 2.22 9.80
C TYR A 27 2.28 2.44 9.77
N ILE A 28 3.04 1.74 10.63
CA ILE A 28 4.51 1.81 10.63
C ILE A 28 5.08 1.33 9.30
N LEU A 29 4.58 0.22 8.75
CA LEU A 29 5.05 -0.31 7.46
C LEU A 29 4.76 0.65 6.30
N ILE A 30 3.56 1.26 6.28
CA ILE A 30 3.19 2.29 5.30
C ILE A 30 4.12 3.51 5.44
N ALA A 31 4.37 3.96 6.66
CA ALA A 31 5.26 5.10 6.92
C ALA A 31 6.70 4.81 6.48
N LEU A 32 7.23 3.62 6.80
CA LEU A 32 8.56 3.19 6.35
C LEU A 32 8.65 3.17 4.82
N ALA A 33 7.69 2.53 4.15
CA ALA A 33 7.66 2.51 2.69
C ALA A 33 7.56 3.92 2.07
N THR A 34 6.81 4.82 2.71
CA THR A 34 6.70 6.22 2.28
C THR A 34 8.03 6.97 2.42
N VAL A 35 8.74 6.79 3.54
CA VAL A 35 10.06 7.41 3.79
C VAL A 35 11.08 6.88 2.80
N PHE A 36 11.15 5.57 2.59
CA PHE A 36 12.05 4.98 1.61
C PHE A 36 11.73 5.46 0.19
N GLY A 37 10.45 5.50 -0.20
CA GLY A 37 10.03 6.00 -1.52
C GLY A 37 10.33 7.49 -1.71
N ALA A 38 10.18 8.32 -0.69
CA ALA A 38 10.59 9.73 -0.71
C ALA A 38 12.11 9.88 -0.83
N GLY A 39 12.89 9.10 -0.09
CA GLY A 39 14.33 9.07 -0.23
C GLY A 39 14.78 8.60 -1.62
N HIS A 40 14.07 7.63 -2.20
CA HIS A 40 14.33 7.16 -3.57
C HIS A 40 14.05 8.27 -4.60
N HIS A 41 12.91 8.97 -4.53
CA HIS A 41 12.67 10.13 -5.39
C HIS A 41 13.70 11.24 -5.18
N ALA A 42 14.13 11.50 -3.94
CA ALA A 42 15.17 12.48 -3.67
C ALA A 42 16.52 12.06 -4.30
N ASP A 43 16.84 10.76 -4.27
CA ASP A 43 18.01 10.21 -4.95
C ASP A 43 18.01 10.56 -6.44
N HIS A 44 16.90 10.34 -7.17
CA HIS A 44 16.77 10.77 -8.57
C HIS A 44 17.14 12.25 -8.79
N VAL A 45 16.66 13.13 -7.90
CA VAL A 45 16.96 14.57 -7.97
C VAL A 45 18.45 14.84 -7.74
N VAL A 46 19.05 14.19 -6.75
CA VAL A 46 20.47 14.37 -6.38
C VAL A 46 21.39 13.88 -7.50
N ARG A 47 21.12 12.71 -8.09
CA ARG A 47 21.96 12.16 -9.16
C ARG A 47 21.63 12.72 -10.55
N GLY A 48 20.52 13.44 -10.69
CA GLY A 48 20.18 14.21 -11.89
C GLY A 48 19.80 13.37 -13.12
N ASN A 49 19.52 12.07 -12.97
CA ASN A 49 19.00 11.22 -14.05
C ASN A 49 17.64 10.61 -13.67
N HIS A 50 16.88 10.18 -14.68
CA HIS A 50 15.53 9.62 -14.50
C HIS A 50 14.56 10.54 -13.75
N VAL A 51 14.77 11.86 -13.81
CA VAL A 51 13.81 12.86 -13.32
C VAL A 51 12.75 13.15 -14.39
N GLY A 52 11.74 13.94 -14.04
CA GLY A 52 10.71 14.40 -14.96
C GLY A 52 10.05 15.66 -14.41
N TRP A 53 8.94 16.07 -15.01
CA TRP A 53 8.09 17.11 -14.47
C TRP A 53 7.74 16.82 -13.00
N PRO A 54 7.81 17.82 -12.10
CA PRO A 54 7.93 19.27 -12.37
C PRO A 54 9.37 19.81 -12.46
N LEU A 55 10.40 18.96 -12.42
CA LEU A 55 11.80 19.41 -12.44
C LEU A 55 12.30 19.77 -13.83
N ILE A 56 11.88 18.99 -14.84
CA ILE A 56 12.13 19.23 -16.26
C ILE A 56 10.81 19.17 -17.05
N PRO A 57 10.72 19.72 -18.27
CA PRO A 57 9.47 19.72 -19.05
C PRO A 57 8.94 18.32 -19.42
N GLU A 58 9.81 17.31 -19.47
CA GLU A 58 9.50 15.95 -19.88
C GLU A 58 8.67 15.20 -18.83
N VAL A 59 7.59 14.55 -19.28
CA VAL A 59 6.83 13.63 -18.44
C VAL A 59 7.49 12.25 -18.49
N THR A 60 7.95 11.76 -17.34
CA THR A 60 8.65 10.48 -17.23
C THR A 60 8.00 9.58 -16.17
N VAL A 61 8.55 8.38 -15.94
CA VAL A 61 8.10 7.48 -14.86
C VAL A 61 8.17 8.19 -13.50
N PHE A 62 9.18 9.04 -13.28
CA PHE A 62 9.28 9.91 -12.10
C PHE A 62 8.00 10.75 -11.91
N THR A 63 7.54 11.42 -12.96
CA THR A 63 6.34 12.25 -12.91
C THR A 63 5.09 11.46 -12.51
N TYR A 64 4.87 10.30 -13.13
CA TYR A 64 3.71 9.46 -12.81
C TYR A 64 3.78 8.92 -11.38
N THR A 65 4.97 8.57 -10.89
CA THR A 65 5.16 8.00 -9.55
C THR A 65 5.04 9.05 -8.44
N LEU A 66 5.14 10.35 -8.73
CA LEU A 66 4.76 11.40 -7.77
C LEU A 66 3.27 11.34 -7.36
N ALA A 67 2.38 10.75 -8.18
CA ALA A 67 0.97 10.56 -7.83
C ALA A 67 0.77 9.61 -6.63
N ILE A 68 1.80 8.83 -6.26
CA ILE A 68 1.75 7.94 -5.10
C ILE A 68 1.51 8.74 -3.81
N TYR A 69 2.11 9.93 -3.65
CA TYR A 69 1.99 10.73 -2.43
C TYR A 69 0.55 11.22 -2.14
N PRO A 70 -0.16 11.86 -3.09
CA PRO A 70 -1.56 12.21 -2.87
C PRO A 70 -2.46 10.97 -2.70
N LEU A 71 -2.15 9.84 -3.36
CA LEU A 71 -2.90 8.58 -3.16
C LEU A 71 -2.69 8.01 -1.75
N LEU A 72 -1.47 8.02 -1.23
CA LEU A 72 -1.15 7.63 0.15
C LEU A 72 -1.85 8.55 1.15
N ALA A 73 -1.82 9.86 0.94
CA ALA A 73 -2.50 10.83 1.80
C ALA A 73 -4.02 10.64 1.79
N LEU A 74 -4.62 10.42 0.61
CA LEU A 74 -6.04 10.10 0.48
C LEU A 74 -6.37 8.79 1.18
N GLY A 75 -5.57 7.75 0.98
CA GLY A 75 -5.71 6.47 1.66
C GLY A 75 -5.70 6.59 3.17
N LEU A 76 -4.76 7.38 3.70
CA LEU A 76 -4.67 7.68 5.13
C LEU A 76 -5.91 8.42 5.62
N TYR A 77 -6.34 9.48 4.92
CA TYR A 77 -7.56 10.21 5.25
C TYR A 77 -8.80 9.30 5.28
N LEU A 78 -8.97 8.46 4.25
CA LEU A 78 -10.07 7.50 4.18
C LEU A 78 -10.00 6.46 5.30
N THR A 79 -8.80 6.01 5.68
CA THR A 79 -8.63 5.07 6.78
C THR A 79 -8.99 5.71 8.12
N LEU A 80 -8.50 6.94 8.37
CA LEU A 80 -8.78 7.68 9.61
C LEU A 80 -10.24 8.12 9.74
N THR A 81 -10.96 8.22 8.62
CA THR A 81 -12.41 8.50 8.60
C THR A 81 -13.26 7.23 8.50
N GLU A 82 -12.64 6.07 8.76
CA GLU A 82 -13.27 4.75 8.82
C GLU A 82 -13.93 4.27 7.51
N ARG A 83 -13.50 4.80 6.35
CA ARG A 83 -14.10 4.53 5.02
C ARG A 83 -13.39 3.43 4.23
N VAL A 84 -12.16 3.09 4.59
CA VAL A 84 -11.38 2.03 3.93
C VAL A 84 -10.53 1.27 4.94
N GLY A 85 -10.21 0.03 4.58
CA GLY A 85 -9.43 -0.89 5.41
C GLY A 85 -8.18 -1.46 4.75
N ALA A 86 -7.65 -2.54 5.31
CA ALA A 86 -6.48 -3.25 4.80
C ALA A 86 -6.61 -3.73 3.35
N GLY A 87 -7.84 -3.93 2.85
CA GLY A 87 -8.07 -4.25 1.43
C GLY A 87 -7.64 -3.14 0.47
N TYR A 88 -7.96 -1.88 0.81
CA TYR A 88 -7.50 -0.71 0.05
C TYR A 88 -5.97 -0.64 0.01
N TRP A 89 -5.35 -0.76 1.19
CA TRP A 89 -3.89 -0.74 1.33
C TRP A 89 -3.22 -1.87 0.56
N THR A 90 -3.83 -3.06 0.55
CA THR A 90 -3.30 -4.20 -0.21
C THR A 90 -3.24 -3.90 -1.70
N VAL A 91 -4.29 -3.35 -2.29
CA VAL A 91 -4.32 -3.02 -3.72
C VAL A 91 -3.32 -1.91 -4.02
N LEU A 92 -3.36 -0.81 -3.28
CA LEU A 92 -2.49 0.33 -3.50
C LEU A 92 -1.01 -0.06 -3.39
N LEU A 93 -0.62 -0.72 -2.30
CA LEU A 93 0.77 -1.13 -2.06
C LEU A 93 1.22 -2.20 -3.06
N ALA A 94 0.37 -3.12 -3.48
CA ALA A 94 0.71 -4.11 -4.51
C ALA A 94 0.99 -3.45 -5.87
N VAL A 95 0.18 -2.47 -6.27
CA VAL A 95 0.38 -1.70 -7.50
C VAL A 95 1.71 -0.93 -7.45
N ILE A 96 1.99 -0.26 -6.32
CA ILE A 96 3.26 0.46 -6.13
C ILE A 96 4.45 -0.51 -6.17
N THR A 97 4.35 -1.63 -5.44
CA THR A 97 5.40 -2.67 -5.41
C THR A 97 5.69 -3.18 -6.82
N PHE A 98 4.65 -3.49 -7.59
CA PHE A 98 4.78 -3.96 -8.97
C PHE A 98 5.44 -2.90 -9.87
N ALA A 99 5.00 -1.65 -9.78
CA ALA A 99 5.57 -0.55 -10.56
C ALA A 99 7.07 -0.34 -10.27
N VAL A 100 7.47 -0.35 -9.00
CA VAL A 100 8.89 -0.23 -8.60
C VAL A 100 9.70 -1.42 -9.11
N ILE A 101 9.16 -2.64 -8.99
CA ILE A 101 9.87 -3.84 -9.45
C ILE A 101 10.09 -3.79 -10.96
N VAL A 102 9.06 -3.47 -11.76
CA VAL A 102 9.18 -3.48 -13.22
C VAL A 102 10.06 -2.33 -13.75
N THR A 103 10.12 -1.21 -13.02
CA THR A 103 10.95 -0.05 -13.37
C THR A 103 12.43 -0.38 -13.20
N HIS A 104 12.79 -1.10 -12.13
CA HIS A 104 14.19 -1.29 -11.75
C HIS A 104 14.76 -2.67 -12.01
N PHE A 105 13.92 -3.70 -12.14
CA PHE A 105 14.37 -5.08 -12.21
C PHE A 105 13.77 -5.82 -13.41
N GLY A 106 14.52 -6.80 -13.90
CA GLY A 106 14.13 -7.64 -15.03
C GLY A 106 14.57 -7.07 -16.38
N PRO A 107 14.20 -7.77 -17.48
CA PRO A 107 14.72 -7.49 -18.82
C PRO A 107 14.17 -6.20 -19.44
N PHE A 108 13.10 -5.63 -18.87
CA PHE A 108 12.43 -4.42 -19.38
C PHE A 108 12.59 -3.22 -18.44
N ALA A 109 13.52 -3.30 -17.47
CA ALA A 109 13.79 -2.21 -16.54
C ALA A 109 14.12 -0.93 -17.32
N THR A 110 13.34 0.12 -17.10
CA THR A 110 13.64 1.45 -17.65
C THR A 110 14.75 2.14 -16.87
N GLU A 111 15.00 1.69 -15.64
CA GLU A 111 16.06 2.20 -14.78
C GLU A 111 16.77 1.05 -14.03
N PRO A 112 17.60 0.26 -14.72
CA PRO A 112 18.30 -0.88 -14.13
C PRO A 112 19.24 -0.46 -13.00
N PRO A 113 19.69 -1.39 -12.12
CA PRO A 113 20.51 -1.05 -10.95
C PRO A 113 21.80 -0.27 -11.26
N ARG A 114 22.39 -0.50 -12.43
CA ARG A 114 23.57 0.25 -12.89
C ARG A 114 23.30 1.75 -13.02
N ASP A 115 22.07 2.14 -13.36
CA ASP A 115 21.66 3.54 -13.57
C ASP A 115 21.39 4.27 -12.23
N VAL A 116 21.31 3.52 -11.13
CA VAL A 116 21.30 4.01 -9.75
C VAL A 116 22.72 4.14 -9.20
N ILE A 117 23.60 3.18 -9.49
CA ILE A 117 24.94 3.10 -8.91
C ILE A 117 25.94 4.01 -9.65
N ALA A 118 26.01 3.91 -10.97
CA ALA A 118 27.05 4.50 -11.80
C ALA A 118 27.08 6.05 -11.87
N PRO A 119 25.97 6.78 -11.68
CA PRO A 119 26.00 8.25 -11.72
C PRO A 119 26.81 8.90 -10.60
N TYR A 120 27.07 8.18 -9.49
CA TYR A 120 27.83 8.71 -8.37
C TYR A 120 29.34 8.61 -8.60
N GLU A 121 30.07 9.71 -8.36
CA GLU A 121 31.54 9.71 -8.41
C GLU A 121 32.16 8.72 -7.42
N ASN A 122 31.55 8.61 -6.23
CA ASN A 122 31.95 7.64 -5.21
C ASN A 122 31.08 6.39 -5.29
N VAL A 123 31.70 5.26 -5.65
CA VAL A 123 31.03 3.95 -5.78
C VAL A 123 30.30 3.50 -4.51
N TYR A 124 30.80 3.86 -3.31
CA TYR A 124 30.13 3.51 -2.06
C TYR A 124 28.81 4.27 -1.88
N VAL A 125 28.71 5.49 -2.39
CA VAL A 125 27.45 6.26 -2.41
C VAL A 125 26.47 5.61 -3.37
N GLY A 126 26.94 5.19 -4.56
CA GLY A 126 26.10 4.44 -5.50
C GLY A 126 25.55 3.13 -4.92
N TYR A 127 26.37 2.36 -4.21
CA TYR A 127 25.89 1.16 -3.51
C TYR A 127 24.96 1.48 -2.34
N ALA A 128 25.16 2.60 -1.63
CA ALA A 128 24.24 3.04 -0.59
C ALA A 128 22.87 3.43 -1.17
N ALA A 129 22.82 4.13 -2.30
CA ALA A 129 21.59 4.44 -3.03
C ALA A 129 20.88 3.16 -3.50
N PHE A 130 21.63 2.20 -4.05
CA PHE A 130 21.06 0.92 -4.43
C PHE A 130 20.54 0.12 -3.23
N ALA A 131 21.26 0.12 -2.09
CA ALA A 131 20.78 -0.50 -0.86
C ALA A 131 19.51 0.17 -0.33
N TRP A 132 19.38 1.49 -0.50
CA TRP A 132 18.16 2.23 -0.18
C TRP A 132 16.98 1.79 -1.05
N LEU A 133 17.18 1.62 -2.36
CA LEU A 133 16.19 1.04 -3.26
C LEU A 133 15.78 -0.38 -2.85
N LEU A 134 16.72 -1.23 -2.43
CA LEU A 134 16.39 -2.56 -1.91
C LEU A 134 15.58 -2.48 -0.61
N GLY A 135 15.93 -1.56 0.29
CA GLY A 135 15.15 -1.25 1.50
C GLY A 135 13.73 -0.79 1.18
N PHE A 136 13.58 0.06 0.16
CA PHE A 136 12.30 0.51 -0.35
C PHE A 136 11.44 -0.66 -0.84
N VAL A 137 11.97 -1.49 -1.75
CA VAL A 137 11.28 -2.68 -2.27
C VAL A 137 10.91 -3.63 -1.14
N GLY A 138 11.84 -3.90 -0.22
CA GLY A 138 11.60 -4.77 0.93
C GLY A 138 10.48 -4.26 1.83
N SER A 139 10.47 -2.96 2.12
CA SER A 139 9.42 -2.33 2.93
C SER A 139 8.04 -2.39 2.26
N LEU A 140 7.97 -2.18 0.93
CA LEU A 140 6.75 -2.29 0.14
C LEU A 140 6.21 -3.72 0.10
N VAL A 141 7.09 -4.71 -0.11
CA VAL A 141 6.71 -6.13 -0.09
C VAL A 141 6.18 -6.51 1.30
N ALA A 142 6.88 -6.10 2.37
CA ALA A 142 6.45 -6.35 3.74
C ALA A 142 5.09 -5.70 4.05
N ALA A 143 4.91 -4.43 3.68
CA ALA A 143 3.65 -3.71 3.86
C ALA A 143 2.50 -4.37 3.09
N THR A 144 2.72 -4.75 1.83
CA THR A 144 1.73 -5.42 0.97
C THR A 144 1.35 -6.79 1.52
N ALA A 145 2.33 -7.60 1.91
CA ALA A 145 2.09 -8.92 2.48
C ALA A 145 1.33 -8.82 3.81
N TYR A 146 1.70 -7.86 4.66
CA TYR A 146 1.04 -7.63 5.94
C TYR A 146 -0.39 -7.13 5.76
N SER A 147 -0.63 -6.16 4.88
CA SER A 147 -1.98 -5.67 4.59
C SER A 147 -2.86 -6.78 4.00
N ALA A 148 -2.32 -7.62 3.11
CA ALA A 148 -3.05 -8.76 2.54
C ALA A 148 -3.42 -9.78 3.62
N HIS A 149 -2.50 -10.07 4.55
CA HIS A 149 -2.77 -10.91 5.70
C HIS A 149 -3.89 -10.33 6.58
N ARG A 150 -3.82 -9.04 6.93
CA ARG A 150 -4.86 -8.34 7.71
C ARG A 150 -6.21 -8.34 7.01
N PHE A 151 -6.24 -8.11 5.71
CA PHE A 151 -7.46 -8.15 4.90
C PHE A 151 -8.10 -9.54 4.91
N ARG A 152 -7.30 -10.60 4.70
CA ARG A 152 -7.80 -11.98 4.74
C ARG A 152 -8.35 -12.34 6.13
N TRP A 153 -7.64 -11.97 7.19
CA TRP A 153 -8.05 -12.23 8.56
C TRP A 153 -9.39 -11.55 8.89
N ALA A 154 -9.56 -10.27 8.53
CA ALA A 154 -10.79 -9.53 8.76
C ALA A 154 -11.99 -10.22 8.07
N ARG A 155 -11.85 -10.63 6.80
CA ARG A 155 -12.91 -11.37 6.09
C ARG A 155 -13.24 -12.71 6.74
N SER A 156 -12.25 -13.45 7.23
CA SER A 156 -12.50 -14.73 7.90
C SER A 156 -13.29 -14.55 9.21
N THR A 157 -13.04 -13.48 9.95
CA THR A 157 -13.80 -13.19 11.18
C THR A 157 -15.24 -12.78 10.90
N GLU A 158 -15.49 -12.09 9.78
CA GLU A 158 -16.82 -11.72 9.31
C GLU A 158 -17.66 -12.95 8.97
N VAL A 159 -17.13 -13.84 8.13
CA VAL A 159 -17.81 -15.08 7.72
C VAL A 159 -18.19 -15.94 8.93
N ARG A 160 -17.25 -16.11 9.88
CA ARG A 160 -17.52 -16.90 11.10
C ARG A 160 -18.65 -16.30 11.95
N GLY A 161 -18.67 -14.97 12.11
CA GLY A 161 -19.72 -14.31 12.89
C GLY A 161 -21.10 -14.39 12.23
N GLU A 162 -21.17 -14.45 10.91
CA GLU A 162 -22.42 -14.66 10.17
C GLU A 162 -22.98 -16.07 10.37
N ASP A 163 -22.12 -17.09 10.33
CA ASP A 163 -22.51 -18.48 10.53
C ASP A 163 -23.03 -18.75 11.95
N GLU A 164 -22.35 -18.20 12.97
CA GLU A 164 -22.80 -18.31 14.37
C GLU A 164 -24.18 -17.67 14.58
N ARG A 165 -24.43 -16.49 13.99
CA ARG A 165 -25.72 -15.81 14.06
C ARG A 165 -26.84 -16.64 13.41
N LYS A 166 -26.60 -17.17 12.21
CA LYS A 166 -27.55 -18.05 11.51
C LYS A 166 -27.86 -19.30 12.33
N ARG A 167 -26.87 -19.83 13.06
CA ARG A 167 -27.05 -20.99 13.95
C ARG A 167 -27.93 -20.65 15.16
N THR A 168 -27.72 -19.50 15.81
CA THR A 168 -28.53 -19.08 16.96
C THR A 168 -29.99 -18.82 16.61
N ASP A 169 -30.24 -18.21 15.44
CA ASP A 169 -31.59 -17.89 14.98
C ASP A 169 -32.41 -19.17 14.71
N ARG A 170 -31.79 -20.19 14.10
CA ARG A 170 -32.39 -21.51 13.87
C ARG A 170 -32.67 -22.30 15.16
N SER A 171 -31.94 -22.04 16.24
CA SER A 171 -32.16 -22.72 17.52
C SER A 171 -33.27 -22.07 18.37
N GLY A 172 -33.58 -20.79 18.16
CA GLY A 172 -34.62 -20.07 18.91
C GLY A 172 -36.05 -20.24 18.37
N THR A 173 -36.22 -20.95 17.25
CA THR A 173 -37.52 -21.18 16.58
C THR A 173 -38.17 -22.53 16.94
N ARG A 174 -37.71 -23.23 17.99
CA ARG A 174 -38.28 -24.49 18.47
C ARG A 174 -39.03 -24.34 19.78
#